data_AF-R5KM96-F1
#
_entry.id   AF-R5KM96-F1
#
_cell.length_a   1.000
_cell.length_b   1.000
_cell.length_c   1.000
_cell.angle_alpha   90.00
_cell.angle_beta   90.00
_cell.angle_gamma   90.00
#
_symmetry.space_group_name_H-M   'P 1'
#
loop_
_entity.id
_entity.type
_entity.pdbx_description
1 polymer ?
#
loop_
_entity_poly.entity_id
_entity_poly.type
_entity_poly.pdbx_seq_one_letter_code
_entity_poly.pdbx_strand_id
1 'polypeptide(L)'
;MLSSVNNQTYNPNFKSVVPVRFYKKNASGTVELCSNAKIIELGKKGVIKLLRGPSNTPEQEKLIRALAVRDPDYDYNMGKSGIFTRMVNGIFMRRPAHELLKFTSDEISGCHFLFTGPQAVNLAIIGEKIGKITKKCMNLTAIRYNIPAENTLVKGKSAYKWSKQEKEFIKKNLINSQELREEKNTYGQAILSSLYNKRVHLTETYNPSKHIREGRRVIFNFLLDNENKIERFNLTAYS
;
A
#
# COMPACT_ATOMS: atom_id res chain seq x y z
N MET A 1 -20.39 -10.62 -33.15
CA MET A 1 -18.93 -10.78 -33.13
C MET A 1 -18.38 -9.95 -31.99
N LEU A 2 -18.05 -10.59 -30.87
CA LEU A 2 -17.38 -9.93 -29.75
C LEU A 2 -15.94 -9.68 -30.19
N SER A 3 -15.61 -8.44 -30.52
CA SER A 3 -14.23 -8.02 -30.75
C SER A 3 -13.45 -8.37 -29.49
N SER A 4 -12.47 -9.27 -29.64
CA SER A 4 -11.43 -9.56 -28.67
C SER A 4 -10.79 -8.26 -28.21
N VAL A 5 -11.27 -7.71 -27.09
CA VAL A 5 -10.58 -6.64 -26.39
C VAL A 5 -9.25 -7.26 -25.98
N ASN A 6 -8.18 -6.76 -26.59
CA ASN A 6 -6.82 -7.19 -26.35
C ASN A 6 -6.60 -7.47 -24.86
N ASN A 7 -6.42 -8.76 -24.53
CA ASN A 7 -5.70 -9.20 -23.33
C ASN A 7 -4.24 -8.76 -23.50
N GLN A 8 -3.98 -7.45 -23.57
CA GLN A 8 -2.70 -6.94 -23.10
C GLN A 8 -2.70 -7.28 -21.63
N THR A 9 -2.03 -8.39 -21.32
CA THR A 9 -1.66 -8.80 -19.98
C THR A 9 -0.99 -7.57 -19.38
N TYR A 10 -1.74 -6.80 -18.60
CA TYR A 10 -1.20 -5.63 -17.93
C TYR A 10 -0.21 -6.20 -16.92
N ASN A 11 1.05 -6.24 -17.32
CA ASN A 11 2.11 -6.83 -16.54
C ASN A 11 2.85 -5.65 -15.89
N PRO A 12 2.40 -5.19 -14.70
CA PRO A 12 2.99 -4.05 -14.05
C PRO A 12 4.45 -4.34 -13.77
N ASN A 13 5.36 -3.59 -14.39
CA ASN A 13 6.79 -3.75 -14.17
C ASN A 13 7.22 -2.87 -13.00
N PHE A 14 6.96 -3.32 -11.78
CA PHE A 14 7.47 -2.65 -10.60
C PHE A 14 9.00 -2.71 -10.56
N LYS A 15 9.65 -1.60 -10.24
CA LYS A 15 11.13 -1.50 -10.24
C LYS A 15 11.74 -1.47 -8.84
N SER A 16 10.99 -0.99 -7.85
CA SER A 16 11.38 -0.99 -6.45
C SER A 16 10.18 -1.24 -5.54
N VAL A 17 10.44 -1.91 -4.42
CA VAL A 17 9.54 -2.04 -3.27
C VAL A 17 10.37 -2.18 -2.01
N VAL A 18 9.81 -1.77 -0.88
CA VAL A 18 10.45 -1.90 0.43
C VAL A 18 9.73 -3.00 1.22
N PRO A 19 10.38 -4.13 1.52
CA PRO A 19 9.78 -5.14 2.38
C PRO A 19 9.80 -4.67 3.84
N VAL A 20 8.69 -4.93 4.52
CA VAL A 20 8.37 -4.43 5.86
C VAL A 20 7.79 -5.55 6.71
N ARG A 21 8.21 -5.62 7.97
CA ARG A 21 7.64 -6.49 9.00
C ARG A 21 7.27 -5.70 10.24
N PHE A 22 6.25 -6.18 10.94
CA PHE A 22 5.79 -5.61 12.19
C PHE A 22 6.00 -6.60 13.32
N TYR A 23 6.54 -6.13 14.44
CA TYR A 23 6.80 -6.90 15.64
C TYR A 23 6.05 -6.30 16.82
N LYS A 24 5.71 -7.13 17.81
CA LYS A 24 5.10 -6.67 19.06
C LYS A 24 5.63 -7.48 20.24
N LYS A 25 5.70 -6.86 21.42
CA LYS A 25 6.01 -7.55 22.67
C LYS A 25 4.80 -8.38 23.10
N ASN A 26 5.01 -9.65 23.42
CA ASN A 26 4.01 -10.51 24.03
C ASN A 26 3.86 -10.18 25.53
N ALA A 27 2.99 -10.92 26.25
CA ALA A 27 2.75 -10.68 27.68
C ALA A 27 3.99 -10.89 28.57
N SER A 28 4.96 -11.70 28.13
CA SER A 28 6.24 -11.91 28.84
C SER A 28 7.32 -10.88 28.44
N GLY A 29 6.99 -9.89 27.60
CA GLY A 29 7.93 -8.88 27.13
C GLY A 29 8.81 -9.31 25.96
N THR A 30 8.63 -10.52 25.43
CA THR A 30 9.39 -11.06 24.30
C THR A 30 8.89 -10.45 22.99
N VAL A 31 9.82 -9.99 22.15
CA VAL A 31 9.49 -9.40 20.83
C VAL A 31 9.25 -10.51 19.82
N GLU A 32 8.04 -10.55 19.24
CA GLU A 32 7.62 -11.56 18.27
C GLU A 32 7.05 -10.92 17.01
N LEU A 33 7.07 -11.65 15.89
CA LEU A 33 6.46 -11.20 14.63
C LEU A 33 4.95 -11.08 14.82
N CYS A 34 4.39 -9.92 14.47
CA CYS A 34 2.96 -9.69 14.58
C CYS A 34 2.22 -10.42 13.46
N SER A 35 1.30 -11.31 13.83
CA SER A 35 0.40 -11.99 12.89
C SER A 35 -1.03 -11.41 12.88
N ASN A 36 -1.35 -10.50 13.81
CA ASN A 36 -2.69 -9.93 13.93
C ASN A 36 -2.94 -8.87 12.84
N ALA A 37 -3.79 -9.21 11.87
CA ALA A 37 -4.10 -8.35 10.72
C ALA A 37 -4.59 -6.93 11.12
N LYS A 38 -5.39 -6.79 12.19
CA LYS A 38 -5.87 -5.46 12.63
C LYS A 38 -4.72 -4.60 13.14
N ILE A 39 -3.79 -5.20 13.89
CA ILE A 39 -2.61 -4.52 14.43
C ILE A 39 -1.64 -4.15 13.30
N ILE A 40 -1.41 -5.07 12.36
CA ILE A 40 -0.60 -4.82 11.17
C ILE A 40 -1.13 -3.61 10.37
N GLU A 41 -2.45 -3.52 10.16
CA GLU A 41 -3.05 -2.39 9.45
C GLU A 41 -2.86 -1.06 10.18
N LEU A 42 -2.85 -1.06 11.52
CA LEU A 42 -2.47 0.12 12.31
C LEU A 42 -0.99 0.46 12.13
N GLY A 43 -0.12 -0.55 12.15
CA GLY A 43 1.32 -0.39 11.88
C GLY A 43 1.59 0.25 10.52
N LYS A 44 0.97 -0.25 9.45
CA LYS A 44 1.07 0.32 8.08
C LYS A 44 0.64 1.78 8.03
N LYS A 45 -0.49 2.12 8.67
CA LYS A 45 -0.96 3.51 8.79
C LYS A 45 0.04 4.37 9.57
N GLY A 46 0.65 3.81 10.61
CA GLY A 46 1.72 4.43 11.37
C GLY A 46 2.93 4.75 10.49
N VAL A 47 3.40 3.79 9.68
CA VAL A 47 4.53 4.00 8.76
C VAL A 47 4.21 5.10 7.77
N ILE A 48 3.05 5.05 7.10
CA ILE A 48 2.61 6.12 6.18
C ILE A 48 2.58 7.48 6.90
N LYS A 49 2.10 7.53 8.14
CA LYS A 49 2.06 8.76 8.94
C LYS A 49 3.45 9.30 9.25
N LEU A 50 4.43 8.45 9.53
CA LEU A 50 5.82 8.87 9.74
C LEU A 50 6.46 9.35 8.44
N LEU A 51 6.17 8.69 7.31
CA LEU A 51 6.79 9.01 6.03
C LEU A 51 6.18 10.20 5.32
N ARG A 52 4.91 10.54 5.59
CA ARG A 52 4.24 11.69 4.96
C ARG A 52 4.70 13.07 5.48
N GLY A 53 5.61 13.11 6.46
CA GLY A 53 6.21 14.34 6.99
C GLY A 53 5.24 15.37 7.61
N PRO A 54 5.73 16.60 7.90
CA PRO A 54 7.16 16.95 7.95
C PRO A 54 7.92 16.12 9.00
N SER A 55 9.23 15.98 8.83
CA SER A 55 10.08 15.32 9.82
C SER A 55 10.19 16.19 11.06
N ASN A 56 9.72 15.68 12.19
CA ASN A 56 9.71 16.42 13.45
C ASN A 56 10.60 15.78 14.53
N THR A 57 11.14 14.57 14.28
CA THR A 57 12.02 13.88 15.23
C THR A 57 13.26 13.29 14.53
N PRO A 58 14.39 13.14 15.24
CA PRO A 58 15.58 12.47 14.71
C PRO A 58 15.31 11.05 14.22
N GLU A 59 14.45 10.30 14.91
CA GLU A 59 14.07 8.94 14.53
C GLU A 59 13.29 8.92 13.21
N GLN A 60 12.38 9.86 13.01
CA GLN A 60 11.63 10.00 11.76
C GLN A 60 12.58 10.38 10.61
N GLU A 61 13.52 11.29 10.83
CA GLU A 61 14.52 11.65 9.82
C GLU A 61 15.43 10.47 9.47
N LYS A 62 15.85 9.69 10.47
CA LYS A 62 16.63 8.47 10.28
C LYS A 62 15.88 7.47 9.38
N LEU A 63 14.57 7.31 9.59
CA LEU A 63 13.74 6.44 8.76
C LEU A 63 13.63 6.97 7.31
N ILE A 64 13.33 8.25 7.15
CA ILE A 64 13.22 8.91 5.83
C ILE A 64 14.54 8.77 5.06
N ARG A 65 15.68 9.01 5.71
CA ARG A 65 17.01 8.85 5.11
C ARG A 65 17.28 7.39 4.75
N ALA A 66 17.00 6.45 5.67
CA ALA A 66 17.22 5.03 5.42
C ALA A 66 16.40 4.54 4.21
N LEU A 67 15.16 5.01 4.05
CA LEU A 67 14.33 4.70 2.90
C LEU A 67 14.86 5.33 1.61
N ALA A 68 15.17 6.63 1.60
CA ALA A 68 15.64 7.31 0.40
C ALA A 68 16.97 6.76 -0.17
N VAL A 69 17.82 6.22 0.71
CA VAL A 69 19.06 5.55 0.29
C VAL A 69 18.80 4.22 -0.42
N ARG A 70 17.68 3.56 -0.09
CA ARG A 70 17.40 2.19 -0.52
C ARG A 70 16.37 2.13 -1.64
N ASP A 71 15.29 2.90 -1.53
CA ASP A 71 14.25 2.98 -2.52
C ASP A 71 14.51 4.17 -3.46
N PRO A 72 14.91 3.94 -4.73
CA PRO A 72 15.16 5.01 -5.68
C PRO A 72 13.92 5.84 -6.02
N ASP A 73 12.73 5.30 -5.76
CA ASP A 73 11.45 5.99 -6.01
C ASP A 73 10.99 6.83 -4.79
N TYR A 74 11.72 6.77 -3.66
CA TYR A 74 11.41 7.56 -2.47
C TYR A 74 12.28 8.83 -2.38
N ASP A 75 11.64 9.99 -2.57
CA ASP A 75 12.31 11.29 -2.50
C ASP A 75 12.52 11.76 -1.04
N TYR A 76 13.78 11.90 -0.63
CA TYR A 76 14.17 12.38 0.69
C TYR A 76 13.60 13.77 1.02
N ASN A 77 13.64 14.71 0.07
CA ASN A 77 13.19 16.09 0.28
C ASN A 77 11.67 16.14 0.45
N MET A 78 10.92 15.33 -0.29
CA MET A 78 9.47 15.19 -0.10
C MET A 78 9.14 14.60 1.27
N GLY A 79 9.83 13.53 1.67
CA GLY A 79 9.66 12.92 2.99
C GLY A 79 10.00 13.88 4.13
N LYS A 80 11.10 14.62 4.01
CA LYS A 80 11.56 15.59 5.02
C LYS A 80 10.60 16.76 5.17
N SER A 81 10.19 17.37 4.05
CA SER A 81 9.28 18.52 4.05
C SER A 81 7.82 18.14 4.33
N GLY A 82 7.46 16.88 4.15
CA GLY A 82 6.05 16.42 4.14
C GLY A 82 5.25 16.94 2.95
N ILE A 83 5.90 17.61 2.00
CA ILE A 83 5.29 18.15 0.80
C ILE A 83 5.58 17.19 -0.33
N PHE A 84 4.57 16.39 -0.65
CA PHE A 84 4.62 15.46 -1.76
C PHE A 84 4.14 16.18 -3.01
N THR A 85 5.00 16.27 -4.02
CA THR A 85 4.67 16.91 -5.30
C THR A 85 4.93 15.97 -6.47
N ARG A 86 4.23 16.20 -7.57
CA ARG A 86 4.51 15.58 -8.87
C ARG A 86 4.55 16.68 -9.92
N MET A 87 5.46 16.53 -10.88
CA MET A 87 5.47 17.37 -12.07
C MET A 87 4.36 16.91 -13.03
N VAL A 88 3.47 17.82 -13.39
CA VAL A 88 2.43 17.63 -14.40
C VAL A 88 2.49 18.82 -15.35
N ASN A 89 2.80 18.55 -16.62
CA ASN A 89 2.98 19.59 -17.65
C ASN A 89 3.93 20.72 -17.21
N GLY A 90 5.04 20.38 -16.56
CA GLY A 90 6.03 21.35 -16.06
C GLY A 90 5.67 22.06 -14.75
N ILE A 91 4.48 21.82 -14.18
CA ILE A 91 4.03 22.44 -12.92
C ILE A 91 4.12 21.43 -11.78
N PHE A 92 4.71 21.84 -10.65
CA PHE A 92 4.68 21.04 -9.42
C PHE A 92 3.31 21.14 -8.75
N MET A 93 2.57 20.02 -8.72
CA MET A 93 1.30 19.93 -8.01
C MET A 93 1.46 19.10 -6.73
N ARG A 94 0.90 19.60 -5.62
CA ARG A 94 0.82 18.85 -4.36
C ARG A 94 -0.07 17.63 -4.51
N ARG A 95 0.35 16.50 -3.96
CA ARG A 95 -0.39 15.25 -3.93
C ARG A 95 -0.54 14.73 -2.51
N PRO A 96 -1.65 14.05 -2.20
CA PRO A 96 -1.82 13.41 -0.91
C PRO A 96 -0.90 12.18 -0.82
N ALA A 97 -0.33 11.93 0.35
CA ALA A 97 0.63 10.85 0.56
C ALA A 97 0.12 9.45 0.17
N HIS A 98 -1.20 9.21 0.21
CA HIS A 98 -1.78 7.93 -0.20
C HIS A 98 -1.62 7.61 -1.69
N GLU A 99 -1.30 8.61 -2.53
CA GLU A 99 -0.95 8.39 -3.94
C GLU A 99 0.50 7.93 -4.10
N LEU A 100 1.37 8.26 -3.15
CA LEU A 100 2.82 8.11 -3.25
C LEU A 100 3.40 7.16 -2.19
N LEU A 101 2.57 6.61 -1.31
CA LEU A 101 2.91 5.60 -0.32
C LEU A 101 1.76 4.60 -0.23
N LYS A 102 2.02 3.34 -0.61
CA LYS A 102 1.02 2.27 -0.57
C LYS A 102 1.60 0.98 -0.06
N PHE A 103 0.83 0.27 0.76
CA PHE A 103 1.17 -1.07 1.19
C PHE A 103 0.39 -2.11 0.40
N THR A 104 1.04 -3.23 0.12
CA THR A 104 0.39 -4.52 -0.12
C THR A 104 0.89 -5.53 0.92
N SER A 105 0.17 -6.64 1.05
CA SER A 105 0.59 -7.77 1.88
C SER A 105 0.86 -8.97 1.00
N ASP A 106 1.86 -9.76 1.37
CA ASP A 106 1.89 -11.17 1.05
C ASP A 106 1.56 -11.95 2.34
N GLU A 107 0.33 -12.46 2.40
CA GLU A 107 -0.17 -13.20 3.56
C GLU A 107 0.59 -14.53 3.75
N ILE A 108 1.19 -15.08 2.69
CA ILE A 108 1.91 -16.35 2.73
C ILE A 108 3.26 -16.19 3.44
N SER A 109 4.00 -15.11 3.13
CA SER A 109 5.34 -14.88 3.69
C SER A 109 5.33 -14.06 4.99
N GLY A 110 4.16 -13.57 5.43
CA GLY A 110 4.05 -12.63 6.56
C GLY A 110 4.80 -11.32 6.32
N CYS A 111 5.12 -11.00 5.06
CA CYS A 111 5.85 -9.81 4.65
C CYS A 111 4.87 -8.80 4.03
N HIS A 112 5.09 -7.53 4.32
CA HIS A 112 4.35 -6.44 3.70
C HIS A 112 5.29 -5.65 2.81
N PHE A 113 4.79 -5.15 1.68
CA PHE A 113 5.61 -4.39 0.76
C PHE A 113 5.08 -2.98 0.67
N LEU A 114 5.95 -2.03 0.99
CA LEU A 114 5.72 -0.60 0.82
C LEU A 114 6.20 -0.19 -0.57
N PHE A 115 5.27 0.29 -1.37
CA PHE A 115 5.49 0.95 -2.64
C PHE A 115 5.58 2.45 -2.38
N THR A 116 6.56 3.10 -2.98
CA THR A 116 6.74 4.55 -2.89
C THR A 116 6.72 5.20 -4.27
N GLY A 117 6.51 6.51 -4.31
CA GLY A 117 6.68 7.34 -5.50
C GLY A 117 5.88 6.82 -6.71
N PRO A 118 6.50 6.76 -7.91
CA PRO A 118 5.87 6.23 -9.11
C PRO A 118 5.33 4.80 -8.98
N GLN A 119 5.96 3.94 -8.18
CA GLN A 119 5.50 2.55 -8.00
C GLN A 119 4.18 2.49 -7.23
N ALA A 120 4.01 3.36 -6.25
CA ALA A 120 2.74 3.50 -5.51
C ALA A 120 1.60 3.98 -6.42
N VAL A 121 1.90 4.88 -7.36
CA VAL A 121 0.94 5.36 -8.36
C VAL A 121 0.55 4.23 -9.32
N ASN A 122 1.52 3.47 -9.82
CA ASN A 122 1.24 2.30 -10.66
C ASN A 122 0.35 1.29 -9.94
N LEU A 123 0.66 0.98 -8.67
CA LEU A 123 -0.18 0.13 -7.83
C LEU A 123 -1.61 0.68 -7.68
N ALA A 124 -1.75 2.01 -7.56
CA ALA A 124 -3.05 2.68 -7.48
C ALA A 124 -3.89 2.51 -8.75
N ILE A 125 -3.27 2.70 -9.92
CA ILE A 125 -3.94 2.62 -11.23
C ILE A 125 -4.48 1.19 -11.44
N ILE A 126 -3.70 0.17 -11.12
CA ILE A 126 -4.15 -1.23 -11.23
C ILE A 126 -5.30 -1.49 -10.25
N GLY A 127 -5.21 -0.95 -9.02
CA GLY A 127 -6.25 -1.08 -8.01
C GLY A 127 -7.54 -0.31 -8.32
N GLU A 128 -7.48 0.74 -9.13
CA GLU A 128 -8.65 1.56 -9.51
C GLU A 128 -9.70 0.73 -10.26
N LYS A 129 -9.25 -0.17 -11.13
CA LYS A 129 -10.14 -1.07 -11.88
C LYS A 129 -10.94 -1.98 -10.93
N ILE A 130 -10.26 -2.58 -9.95
CA ILE A 130 -10.93 -3.34 -8.88
C ILE A 130 -11.89 -2.44 -8.10
N GLY A 131 -11.49 -1.21 -7.79
CA GLY A 131 -12.33 -0.25 -7.08
C GLY A 131 -13.65 0.02 -7.81
N LYS A 132 -13.60 0.25 -9.12
CA LYS A 132 -14.78 0.48 -9.97
C LYS A 132 -15.71 -0.74 -9.98
N ILE A 133 -15.16 -1.94 -10.15
CA ILE A 133 -15.96 -3.18 -10.19
C ILE A 133 -16.53 -3.50 -8.80
N THR A 134 -15.74 -3.34 -7.75
CA THR A 134 -16.19 -3.48 -6.36
C THR A 134 -17.34 -2.51 -6.08
N LYS A 135 -17.25 -1.26 -6.56
CA LYS A 135 -18.29 -0.26 -6.39
C LYS A 135 -19.59 -0.64 -7.11
N LYS A 136 -19.49 -1.16 -8.34
CA LYS A 136 -20.61 -1.75 -9.09
C LYS A 136 -21.27 -2.89 -8.29
N CYS A 137 -20.48 -3.83 -7.78
CA CYS A 137 -20.96 -4.92 -6.93
C CYS A 137 -21.62 -4.42 -5.63
N MET A 138 -21.08 -3.39 -4.98
CA MET A 138 -21.69 -2.78 -3.81
C MET A 138 -23.04 -2.15 -4.13
N ASN A 139 -23.16 -1.42 -5.25
CA ASN A 139 -24.43 -0.83 -5.67
C ASN A 139 -25.48 -1.90 -6.01
N LEU A 140 -25.10 -2.99 -6.69
CA LEU A 140 -25.99 -4.13 -6.94
C LEU A 140 -26.44 -4.81 -5.65
N THR A 141 -25.52 -4.94 -4.69
CA THR A 141 -25.83 -5.48 -3.36
C THR A 141 -26.83 -4.58 -2.64
N ALA A 142 -26.61 -3.26 -2.64
CA ALA A 142 -27.55 -2.31 -2.04
C ALA A 142 -28.96 -2.47 -2.62
N ILE A 143 -29.08 -2.49 -3.96
CA ILE A 143 -30.36 -2.67 -4.66
C ILE A 143 -31.05 -3.98 -4.25
N ARG A 144 -30.30 -5.10 -4.17
CA ARG A 144 -30.83 -6.40 -3.73
C ARG A 144 -31.45 -6.35 -2.33
N TYR A 145 -30.93 -5.50 -1.45
CA TYR A 145 -31.42 -5.31 -0.09
C TYR A 145 -32.30 -4.06 0.06
N ASN A 146 -32.86 -3.54 -1.03
CA ASN A 146 -33.71 -2.34 -1.06
C ASN A 146 -33.07 -1.09 -0.45
N ILE A 147 -31.74 -1.01 -0.47
CA ILE A 147 -30.97 0.19 -0.11
C ILE A 147 -30.68 0.95 -1.42
N PRO A 148 -30.94 2.26 -1.52
CA PRO A 148 -30.63 3.02 -2.73
C PRO A 148 -29.13 2.93 -3.06
N ALA A 149 -28.78 2.86 -4.34
CA ALA A 149 -27.37 2.87 -4.74
C ALA A 149 -26.69 4.20 -4.35
N GLU A 150 -25.38 4.19 -4.10
CA GLU A 150 -24.68 5.45 -3.86
C GLU A 150 -24.65 6.26 -5.16
N ASN A 151 -24.79 7.57 -5.04
CA ASN A 151 -24.86 8.54 -6.14
C ASN A 151 -26.10 8.45 -7.05
N THR A 152 -27.11 7.67 -6.71
CA THR A 152 -28.43 7.83 -7.35
C THR A 152 -29.09 9.12 -6.89
N LEU A 153 -29.69 9.86 -7.83
CA LEU A 153 -30.50 11.05 -7.52
C LEU A 153 -31.80 10.59 -6.84
N VAL A 154 -32.01 11.02 -5.60
CA VAL A 154 -33.28 10.83 -4.91
C VAL A 154 -34.10 12.07 -5.15
N LYS A 155 -35.39 11.93 -5.53
CA LYS A 155 -36.26 13.05 -5.88
C LYS A 155 -36.12 14.21 -4.87
N GLY A 156 -35.69 15.37 -5.37
CA GLY A 156 -35.55 16.60 -4.59
C GLY A 156 -34.32 16.70 -3.66
N LYS A 157 -33.34 15.80 -3.73
CA LYS A 157 -32.13 15.82 -2.89
C LYS A 157 -30.84 15.60 -3.69
N SER A 158 -29.71 15.93 -3.04
CA SER A 158 -28.37 15.58 -3.51
C SER A 158 -28.18 14.06 -3.64
N ALA A 159 -27.17 13.66 -4.42
CA ALA A 159 -26.75 12.28 -4.61
C ALA A 159 -26.74 11.48 -3.30
N TYR A 160 -27.46 10.35 -3.26
CA TYR A 160 -27.57 9.53 -2.07
C TYR A 160 -26.21 9.01 -1.60
N LYS A 161 -25.92 9.19 -0.30
CA LYS A 161 -24.69 8.71 0.35
C LYS A 161 -25.07 7.71 1.43
N TRP A 162 -24.50 6.52 1.36
CA TRP A 162 -24.69 5.51 2.40
C TRP A 162 -24.15 5.98 3.74
N SER A 163 -24.93 5.74 4.79
CA SER A 163 -24.49 5.78 6.18
C SER A 163 -23.37 4.77 6.44
N LYS A 164 -22.67 4.93 7.57
CA LYS A 164 -21.61 3.99 7.99
C LYS A 164 -22.15 2.57 8.15
N GLN A 165 -23.35 2.43 8.74
CA GLN A 165 -24.00 1.15 8.97
C GLN A 165 -24.37 0.45 7.66
N GLU A 166 -24.96 1.19 6.70
CA GLU A 166 -25.27 0.66 5.36
C GLU A 166 -23.99 0.22 4.62
N LYS A 167 -22.92 1.02 4.69
CA LYS A 167 -21.62 0.65 4.09
C LYS A 167 -21.08 -0.65 4.67
N GLU A 168 -21.15 -0.83 5.98
CA GLU A 168 -20.68 -2.06 6.64
C GLU A 168 -21.58 -3.26 6.29
N PHE A 169 -22.89 -3.08 6.27
CA PHE A 169 -23.85 -4.11 5.88
C PHE A 169 -23.65 -4.57 4.43
N ILE A 170 -23.53 -3.63 3.49
CA ILE A 170 -23.30 -3.90 2.07
C ILE A 170 -21.97 -4.62 1.88
N LYS A 171 -20.91 -4.22 2.58
CA LYS A 171 -19.60 -4.89 2.51
C LYS A 171 -19.66 -6.34 3.01
N LYS A 172 -20.44 -6.61 4.06
CA LYS A 172 -20.61 -7.97 4.61
C LYS A 172 -21.41 -8.88 3.66
N ASN A 173 -22.38 -8.33 2.94
CA ASN A 173 -23.25 -9.08 2.03
C ASN A 173 -22.87 -8.92 0.54
N LEU A 174 -21.63 -8.50 0.26
CA LEU A 174 -21.21 -8.10 -1.07
C LEU A 174 -21.40 -9.23 -2.10
N ILE A 175 -22.19 -8.95 -3.14
CA ILE A 175 -22.35 -9.84 -4.28
C ILE A 175 -21.02 -9.92 -5.02
N ASN A 176 -20.42 -11.10 -5.04
CA ASN A 176 -19.12 -11.34 -5.67
C ASN A 176 -19.32 -11.86 -7.10
N SER A 177 -19.19 -10.99 -8.10
CA SER A 177 -19.29 -11.38 -9.52
C SER A 177 -18.02 -12.12 -9.98
N GLN A 178 -18.14 -12.88 -11.07
CA GLN A 178 -16.99 -13.50 -11.73
C GLN A 178 -15.95 -12.44 -12.14
N GLU A 179 -16.40 -11.33 -12.74
CA GLU A 179 -15.58 -10.15 -13.09
C GLU A 179 -14.76 -9.64 -11.87
N LEU A 180 -15.37 -9.52 -10.69
CA LEU A 180 -14.67 -9.06 -9.48
C LEU A 180 -13.62 -10.08 -8.99
N ARG A 181 -13.92 -11.38 -9.09
CA ARG A 181 -13.00 -12.44 -8.68
C ARG A 181 -11.78 -12.51 -9.62
N GLU A 182 -12.02 -12.47 -10.92
CA GLU A 182 -10.97 -12.51 -11.95
C GLU A 182 -10.03 -11.30 -11.83
N GLU A 183 -10.57 -10.10 -11.59
CA GLU A 183 -9.76 -8.90 -11.44
C GLU A 183 -8.95 -8.87 -10.14
N LYS A 184 -9.53 -9.35 -9.03
CA LYS A 184 -8.78 -9.53 -7.78
C LYS A 184 -7.65 -10.54 -7.94
N ASN A 185 -7.91 -11.66 -8.60
CA ASN A 185 -6.91 -12.69 -8.86
C ASN A 185 -5.82 -12.14 -9.77
N THR A 186 -6.18 -11.45 -10.85
CA THR A 186 -5.23 -10.84 -11.79
C THR A 186 -4.35 -9.80 -11.10
N TYR A 187 -4.93 -8.92 -10.28
CA TYR A 187 -4.19 -7.94 -9.49
C TYR A 187 -3.22 -8.60 -8.49
N GLY A 188 -3.69 -9.61 -7.75
CA GLY A 188 -2.87 -10.36 -6.81
C GLY A 188 -1.70 -11.04 -7.54
N GLN A 189 -1.98 -11.75 -8.63
CA GLN A 189 -0.97 -12.43 -9.44
C GLN A 189 0.03 -11.45 -10.07
N ALA A 190 -0.43 -10.28 -10.53
CA ALA A 190 0.44 -9.26 -11.10
C ALA A 190 1.43 -8.70 -10.06
N ILE A 191 0.95 -8.46 -8.83
CA ILE A 191 1.80 -8.02 -7.71
C ILE A 191 2.78 -9.13 -7.32
N LEU A 192 2.29 -10.35 -7.07
CA LEU A 192 3.13 -11.47 -6.66
C LEU A 192 4.17 -11.79 -7.73
N SER A 193 3.76 -11.89 -9.00
CA SER A 193 4.69 -12.12 -10.12
C SER A 193 5.78 -11.06 -10.17
N SER A 194 5.45 -9.79 -9.91
CA SER A 194 6.46 -8.72 -9.85
C SER A 194 7.38 -8.89 -8.65
N LEU A 195 6.83 -9.08 -7.44
CA LEU A 195 7.60 -9.22 -6.19
C LEU A 195 8.54 -10.44 -6.20
N TYR A 196 8.09 -11.54 -6.80
CA TYR A 196 8.86 -12.79 -6.91
C TYR A 196 9.80 -12.81 -8.13
N ASN A 197 9.65 -11.89 -9.08
CA ASN A 197 10.62 -11.74 -10.16
C ASN A 197 11.91 -11.13 -9.60
N LYS A 198 13.06 -11.73 -9.94
CA LYS A 198 14.40 -11.36 -9.42
C LYS A 198 14.81 -9.90 -9.67
N ARG A 199 14.04 -9.15 -10.47
CA ARG A 199 14.32 -7.76 -10.92
C ARG A 199 13.69 -6.68 -10.05
N VAL A 200 12.75 -7.00 -9.16
CA VAL A 200 12.33 -6.04 -8.13
C VAL A 200 13.45 -6.01 -7.10
N HIS A 201 14.23 -4.92 -7.10
CA HIS A 201 15.33 -4.74 -6.16
C HIS A 201 14.78 -4.67 -4.72
N LEU A 202 14.66 -5.83 -4.09
CA LEU A 202 14.60 -5.96 -2.64
C LEU A 202 15.98 -5.51 -2.15
N THR A 203 16.04 -4.22 -1.82
CA THR A 203 17.23 -3.34 -1.90
C THR A 203 18.50 -3.92 -1.29
N GLU A 204 19.60 -3.78 -2.03
CA GLU A 204 20.94 -4.28 -1.74
C GLU A 204 21.58 -3.52 -0.55
N THR A 205 22.37 -4.20 0.29
CA THR A 205 23.19 -3.57 1.33
C THR A 205 24.21 -2.60 0.74
N TYR A 206 24.32 -1.37 1.27
CA TYR A 206 25.43 -0.49 0.94
C TYR A 206 26.63 -0.86 1.82
N ASN A 207 27.77 -1.20 1.20
CA ASN A 207 29.03 -1.42 1.89
C ASN A 207 29.76 -0.07 2.04
N PRO A 208 29.86 0.49 3.27
CA PRO A 208 30.46 1.80 3.48
C PRO A 208 31.98 1.80 3.27
N SER A 209 32.66 0.68 3.51
CA SER A 209 34.12 0.57 3.32
C SER A 209 34.52 0.49 1.86
N LYS A 210 33.66 -0.10 1.01
CA LYS A 210 33.90 -0.27 -0.42
C LYS A 210 33.15 0.75 -1.28
N HIS A 211 32.26 1.55 -0.69
CA HIS A 211 31.35 2.45 -1.39
C HIS A 211 30.50 1.79 -2.50
N ILE A 212 30.21 0.48 -2.39
CA ILE A 212 29.43 -0.29 -3.38
C ILE A 212 28.17 -0.90 -2.78
N ARG A 213 27.16 -1.18 -3.63
CA ARG A 213 25.98 -1.97 -3.24
C ARG A 213 26.32 -3.46 -3.33
N GLU A 214 26.25 -4.16 -2.20
CA GLU A 214 26.43 -5.61 -2.07
C GLU A 214 25.04 -6.25 -1.92
N GLY A 215 24.69 -7.19 -2.80
CA GLY A 215 23.32 -7.64 -3.11
C GLY A 215 22.46 -8.32 -2.03
N ARG A 216 22.69 -8.09 -0.73
CA ARG A 216 21.82 -8.63 0.33
C ARG A 216 20.54 -7.83 0.44
N ARG A 217 19.41 -8.51 0.38
CA ARG A 217 18.09 -7.91 0.50
C ARG A 217 17.91 -7.38 1.92
N VAL A 218 17.27 -6.23 2.10
CA VAL A 218 17.03 -5.63 3.43
C VAL A 218 15.55 -5.49 3.72
N ILE A 219 15.15 -5.82 4.95
CA ILE A 219 13.79 -5.66 5.48
C ILE A 219 13.79 -4.57 6.53
N PHE A 220 12.78 -3.69 6.46
CA PHE A 220 12.47 -2.75 7.54
C PHE A 220 11.59 -3.44 8.57
N ASN A 221 12.07 -3.54 9.80
CA ASN A 221 11.29 -4.08 10.90
C ASN A 221 10.83 -2.93 11.79
N PHE A 222 9.53 -2.89 12.09
CA PHE A 222 8.94 -1.92 12.99
C PHE A 222 8.45 -2.64 14.24
N LEU A 223 8.92 -2.19 15.41
CA LEU A 223 8.40 -2.60 16.70
C LEU A 223 7.20 -1.71 17.05
N LEU A 224 6.07 -2.35 17.36
CA LEU A 224 4.87 -1.69 17.83
C LEU A 224 4.82 -1.70 19.37
N ASP A 225 4.42 -0.57 19.95
CA ASP A 225 4.16 -0.46 21.38
C ASP A 225 2.81 -1.12 21.77
N ASN A 226 2.45 -1.00 23.05
CA ASN A 226 1.20 -1.55 23.57
C ASN A 226 -0.04 -0.89 22.94
N GLU A 227 0.07 0.37 22.52
CA GLU A 227 -0.97 1.14 21.82
C GLU A 227 -0.98 0.89 20.30
N ASN A 228 -0.13 0.00 19.78
CA ASN A 228 0.06 -0.30 18.36
C ASN A 228 0.64 0.86 17.54
N LYS A 229 1.33 1.81 18.19
CA LYS A 229 2.13 2.85 17.54
C LYS A 229 3.54 2.34 17.30
N ILE A 230 4.25 2.96 16.36
CA ILE A 230 5.64 2.60 16.07
C ILE A 230 6.52 3.10 17.22
N GLU A 231 7.10 2.17 17.97
CA GLU A 231 8.04 2.42 19.07
C GLU A 231 9.44 2.65 18.51
N ARG A 232 9.90 1.73 17.64
CA ARG A 232 11.25 1.72 17.06
C ARG A 232 11.23 1.05 15.70
N PHE A 233 12.29 1.26 14.91
CA PHE A 233 12.54 0.50 13.70
C PHE A 233 14.01 0.10 13.59
N ASN A 234 14.27 -0.97 12.84
CA ASN A 234 15.62 -1.36 12.43
C ASN A 234 15.60 -1.92 11.00
N LEU A 235 16.79 -2.13 10.44
CA LEU A 235 16.99 -2.75 9.14
C LEU A 235 17.76 -4.05 9.33
N THR A 236 17.25 -5.15 8.78
CA THR A 236 17.94 -6.45 8.78
C THR A 236 18.24 -6.89 7.36
N ALA A 237 19.48 -7.23 7.09
CA ALA A 237 19.84 -7.93 5.86
C ALA A 237 19.37 -9.39 5.95
N TYR A 238 18.82 -9.92 4.86
CA TYR A 238 18.48 -11.33 4.72
C TYR A 238 19.10 -11.89 3.44
N SER A 239 19.47 -13.16 3.52
CA SER A 239 19.98 -13.99 2.42
C SER A 239 18.84 -14.53 1.57
#